data_AF-A0AAN0LV54-F1
#
_entry.id   AF-A0AAN0LV54-F1
#
_cell.length_a   1.000
_cell.length_b   1.000
_cell.length_c   1.000
_cell.angle_alpha   90.00
_cell.angle_beta   90.00
_cell.angle_gamma   90.00
#
_symmetry.space_group_name_H-M   'P 1'
#
loop_
_entity.id
_entity.type
_entity.pdbx_description
1 polymer ?
#
loop_
_entity_poly.entity_id
_entity_poly.type
_entity_poly.pdbx_seq_one_letter_code
_entity_poly.pdbx_strand_id
1 'polypeptide(L)'
;MLFGAILGYYDVVPTRILEKGKASCVFSMLVYVTIIPSLGKVTFTDLMALGMNIVVTLGATIAVLYVVFAILPGWKLLKSKHLAFGVALAQYLGFPATYPVSQEISKAITDDETEQQIVFDHIMPRYVVAGMTTVTTLSIVVAGIFVAFL
;
A
#
# COMPACT_ATOMS: atom_id res chain seq x y z
N MET A 1 -14.27 -12.89 15.80
CA MET A 1 -13.17 -12.11 16.42
C MET A 1 -13.39 -11.84 17.90
N LEU A 2 -14.59 -11.43 18.34
CA LEU A 2 -14.88 -11.17 19.77
C LEU A 2 -14.51 -12.33 20.72
N PHE A 3 -14.90 -13.56 20.36
CA PHE A 3 -14.59 -14.75 21.16
C PHE A 3 -13.08 -15.04 21.23
N GLY A 4 -12.34 -14.79 20.14
CA GLY A 4 -10.88 -14.97 20.09
C GLY A 4 -10.10 -13.87 20.81
N ALA A 5 -10.61 -12.64 20.82
CA ALA A 5 -10.02 -11.52 21.56
C ALA A 5 -10.19 -11.68 23.09
N ILE A 6 -11.38 -12.13 23.53
CA ILE A 6 -11.68 -12.39 24.95
C ILE A 6 -10.86 -13.57 25.48
N LEU A 7 -10.74 -14.65 24.70
CA LEU A 7 -9.94 -15.81 25.08
C LEU A 7 -8.42 -15.55 25.04
N GLY A 8 -7.96 -14.64 24.18
CA GLY A 8 -6.57 -14.17 24.15
C GLY A 8 -6.21 -13.26 25.33
N TYR A 9 -7.17 -12.50 25.87
CA TYR A 9 -6.95 -11.66 27.06
C TYR A 9 -6.84 -12.47 28.35
N TYR A 10 -7.53 -13.63 28.43
CA TYR A 10 -7.45 -14.54 29.58
C TYR A 10 -6.25 -15.50 29.55
N ASP A 11 -5.33 -15.36 28.59
CA ASP A 11 -4.12 -16.19 28.41
C ASP A 11 -4.37 -17.70 28.24
N VAL A 12 -5.64 -18.11 28.08
CA VAL A 12 -6.06 -19.50 27.83
C VAL A 12 -5.68 -19.95 26.41
N VAL A 13 -5.42 -19.00 25.51
CA VAL A 13 -5.12 -19.27 24.10
C VAL A 13 -3.68 -18.88 23.79
N PRO A 14 -2.80 -19.84 23.45
CA PRO A 14 -1.41 -19.53 23.13
C PRO A 14 -1.33 -18.62 21.90
N THR A 15 -0.50 -17.58 21.98
CA THR A 15 -0.12 -16.78 20.80
C THR A 15 0.44 -17.71 19.70
N ARG A 16 0.11 -17.44 18.44
CA ARG A 16 0.41 -18.29 17.25
C ARG A 16 -0.33 -19.63 17.17
N ILE A 17 -1.63 -19.67 17.50
CA ILE A 17 -2.50 -20.86 17.31
C ILE A 17 -2.48 -21.36 15.85
N LEU A 18 -2.42 -20.43 14.88
CA LEU A 18 -2.41 -20.76 13.46
C LEU A 18 -1.12 -21.49 13.01
N GLU A 19 0.04 -21.14 13.57
CA GLU A 19 1.29 -21.87 13.34
C GLU A 19 1.38 -23.15 14.17
N LYS A 20 1.02 -23.10 15.47
CA LYS A 20 1.02 -24.29 16.36
C LYS A 20 0.03 -25.36 15.92
N GLY A 21 -1.11 -24.98 15.34
CA GLY A 21 -2.15 -25.89 14.84
C GLY A 21 -1.98 -26.30 13.38
N LYS A 22 -0.89 -25.91 12.69
CA LYS A 22 -0.70 -26.09 11.23
C LYS A 22 -1.84 -25.51 10.36
N ALA A 23 -2.74 -24.71 10.92
CA ALA A 23 -3.88 -24.13 10.21
C ALA A 23 -3.46 -23.06 9.19
N SER A 24 -2.28 -22.44 9.35
CA SER A 24 -1.70 -21.56 8.32
C SER A 24 -1.52 -22.28 6.97
N CYS A 25 -1.21 -23.58 6.98
CA CYS A 25 -1.11 -24.37 5.76
C CYS A 25 -2.47 -24.54 5.08
N VAL A 26 -3.51 -24.86 5.87
CA VAL A 26 -4.88 -25.00 5.37
C VAL A 26 -5.40 -23.67 4.82
N PHE A 27 -5.13 -22.56 5.51
CA PHE A 27 -5.52 -21.22 5.04
C PHE A 27 -4.82 -20.85 3.72
N SER A 28 -3.50 -21.03 3.64
CA SER A 28 -2.76 -20.80 2.40
C SER A 28 -3.24 -21.72 1.27
N MET A 29 -3.52 -22.99 1.55
CA MET A 29 -4.06 -23.95 0.58
C MET A 29 -5.44 -23.51 0.06
N LEU A 30 -6.34 -23.04 0.93
CA LEU A 30 -7.65 -22.50 0.54
C LEU A 30 -7.52 -21.25 -0.34
N VAL A 31 -6.56 -20.37 -0.04
CA VAL A 31 -6.26 -19.21 -0.89
C VAL A 31 -5.77 -19.66 -2.27
N TYR A 32 -4.88 -20.66 -2.36
CA TYR A 32 -4.46 -21.20 -3.66
C TYR A 32 -5.59 -21.86 -4.44
N VAL A 33 -6.44 -22.66 -3.77
CA VAL A 33 -7.60 -23.32 -4.39
C VAL A 33 -8.63 -22.32 -4.92
N THR A 34 -8.73 -21.12 -4.33
CA THR A 34 -9.61 -20.06 -4.85
C THR A 34 -8.96 -19.24 -5.97
N ILE A 35 -7.64 -19.01 -5.92
CA ILE A 35 -6.92 -18.23 -6.93
C ILE A 35 -6.77 -19.00 -8.26
N ILE A 36 -6.42 -20.29 -8.25
CA ILE A 36 -6.18 -21.08 -9.47
C ILE A 36 -7.37 -21.07 -10.45
N PRO A 37 -8.61 -21.39 -10.04
CA PRO A 37 -9.76 -21.34 -10.94
C PRO A 37 -10.15 -19.91 -11.32
N SER A 38 -9.81 -18.91 -10.50
CA SER A 38 -9.98 -17.50 -10.86
C SER A 38 -9.06 -17.12 -12.03
N LEU A 39 -7.78 -17.51 -11.95
CA LEU A 39 -6.79 -17.28 -13.01
C LEU A 39 -7.10 -18.07 -14.29
N GLY A 40 -7.53 -19.32 -14.18
CA GLY A 40 -7.85 -20.16 -15.34
C GLY A 40 -9.08 -19.71 -16.14
N LYS A 41 -9.91 -18.82 -15.57
CA LYS A 41 -11.07 -18.21 -16.26
C LYS A 41 -10.72 -16.91 -16.98
N VAL A 42 -9.53 -16.33 -16.74
CA VAL A 42 -9.13 -15.06 -17.36
C VAL A 42 -8.78 -15.33 -18.83
N THR A 43 -9.57 -14.78 -19.75
CA THR A 43 -9.26 -14.84 -21.18
C THR A 43 -8.30 -13.71 -21.58
N PHE A 44 -7.63 -13.82 -22.74
CA PHE A 44 -6.78 -12.75 -23.27
C PHE A 44 -7.54 -11.42 -23.45
N THR A 45 -8.84 -11.49 -23.74
CA THR A 45 -9.71 -10.31 -23.83
C THR A 45 -9.92 -9.65 -22.47
N ASP A 46 -10.10 -10.44 -21.41
CA ASP A 46 -10.21 -9.92 -20.03
C ASP A 46 -8.90 -9.29 -19.58
N LEU A 47 -7.77 -9.88 -19.94
CA LEU A 47 -6.45 -9.31 -19.64
C LEU A 47 -6.26 -7.94 -20.30
N MET A 48 -6.70 -7.78 -21.54
CA MET A 48 -6.66 -6.51 -22.25
C MET A 48 -7.63 -5.48 -21.65
N ALA A 49 -8.84 -5.89 -21.28
CA ALA A 49 -9.81 -5.03 -20.60
C ALA A 49 -9.31 -4.58 -19.22
N LEU A 50 -8.72 -5.49 -18.44
CA LEU A 50 -8.09 -5.18 -17.15
C LEU A 50 -6.89 -4.25 -17.33
N GLY A 51 -6.04 -4.49 -18.33
CA GLY A 51 -4.92 -3.62 -18.65
C GLY A 51 -5.37 -2.19 -18.98
N MET A 52 -6.38 -2.04 -19.84
CA MET A 52 -6.96 -0.73 -20.15
C MET A 52 -7.57 -0.07 -18.91
N ASN A 53 -8.30 -0.82 -18.09
CA ASN A 53 -8.86 -0.30 -16.84
C ASN A 53 -7.77 0.19 -15.89
N ILE A 54 -6.66 -0.54 -15.73
CA ILE A 54 -5.53 -0.11 -14.90
C ILE A 54 -4.99 1.23 -15.40
N VAL A 55 -4.74 1.36 -16.71
CA VAL A 55 -4.20 2.60 -17.29
C VAL A 55 -5.16 3.78 -17.12
N VAL A 56 -6.45 3.57 -17.41
CA VAL A 56 -7.49 4.61 -17.27
C VAL A 56 -7.63 5.05 -15.81
N THR A 57 -7.69 4.09 -14.88
CA THR A 57 -7.85 4.40 -13.45
C THR A 57 -6.60 5.09 -12.90
N LEU A 58 -5.40 4.66 -13.30
CA LEU A 58 -4.15 5.30 -12.91
C LEU A 58 -4.10 6.74 -13.45
N GLY A 59 -4.39 6.96 -14.73
CA GLY A 59 -4.48 8.29 -15.32
C GLY A 59 -5.51 9.19 -14.65
N ALA A 60 -6.71 8.67 -14.39
CA ALA A 60 -7.77 9.40 -13.69
C ALA A 60 -7.37 9.78 -12.26
N THR A 61 -6.74 8.87 -11.52
CA THR A 61 -6.28 9.16 -10.15
C THR A 61 -5.15 10.18 -10.11
N ILE A 62 -4.22 10.19 -11.08
CA ILE A 62 -3.22 11.26 -11.21
C ILE A 62 -3.88 12.61 -11.48
N ALA A 63 -4.88 12.66 -12.38
CA ALA A 63 -5.61 13.89 -12.66
C ALA A 63 -6.35 14.41 -11.40
N VAL A 64 -6.99 13.51 -10.65
CA VAL A 64 -7.63 13.84 -9.37
C VAL A 64 -6.60 14.35 -8.37
N LEU A 65 -5.43 13.70 -8.24
CA LEU A 65 -4.35 14.17 -7.38
C LEU A 65 -3.93 15.60 -7.73
N TYR A 66 -3.79 15.92 -9.01
CA TYR A 66 -3.44 17.28 -9.46
C TYR A 66 -4.49 18.32 -9.03
N VAL A 67 -5.78 18.00 -9.19
CA VAL A 67 -6.89 18.86 -8.76
C VAL A 67 -6.97 18.98 -7.24
N VAL A 68 -6.76 17.87 -6.52
CA VAL A 68 -6.75 17.85 -5.04
C VAL A 68 -5.59 18.68 -4.51
N PHE A 69 -4.39 18.59 -5.10
CA PHE A 69 -3.31 19.48 -4.74
C PHE A 69 -3.69 20.94 -5.03
N ALA A 70 -4.31 21.26 -6.16
CA ALA A 70 -4.72 22.64 -6.47
C ALA A 70 -5.72 23.24 -5.45
N ILE A 71 -6.63 22.43 -4.89
CA ILE A 71 -7.70 22.88 -3.98
C ILE A 71 -7.29 22.76 -2.51
N LEU A 72 -6.74 21.62 -2.10
CA LEU A 72 -6.27 21.34 -0.76
C LEU A 72 -4.76 21.55 -0.70
N PRO A 73 -4.25 22.52 0.07
CA PRO A 73 -2.83 22.83 0.11
C PRO A 73 -2.06 21.78 0.95
N GLY A 74 -2.08 20.51 0.55
CA GLY A 74 -1.27 19.44 1.15
C GLY A 74 0.23 19.75 1.09
N TRP A 75 0.65 20.60 0.14
CA TRP A 75 2.01 21.16 0.11
C TRP A 75 2.37 22.01 1.34
N LYS A 76 1.40 22.56 2.09
CA LYS A 76 1.70 23.33 3.32
C LYS A 76 2.21 22.43 4.43
N LEU A 77 1.77 21.16 4.48
CA LEU A 77 2.24 20.18 5.45
C LEU A 77 3.65 19.67 5.11
N LEU A 78 3.92 19.45 3.83
CA LEU A 78 5.21 18.92 3.35
C LEU A 78 6.23 20.00 2.95
N LYS A 79 5.89 21.28 3.08
CA LYS A 79 6.68 22.48 2.72
C LYS A 79 7.11 22.61 1.25
N SER A 80 7.09 21.52 0.48
CA SER A 80 7.46 21.48 -0.94
C SER A 80 6.36 20.82 -1.78
N LYS A 81 5.99 21.47 -2.88
CA LYS A 81 4.99 20.96 -3.85
C LYS A 81 5.49 19.70 -4.55
N HIS A 82 6.76 19.66 -4.93
CA HIS A 82 7.37 18.51 -5.61
C HIS A 82 7.46 17.29 -4.69
N LEU A 83 7.78 17.52 -3.42
CA LEU A 83 7.80 16.46 -2.42
C LEU A 83 6.39 15.90 -2.15
N ALA A 84 5.39 16.78 -2.00
CA ALA A 84 4.01 16.35 -1.77
C ALA A 84 3.47 15.51 -2.93
N PHE A 85 3.77 15.90 -4.17
CA PHE A 85 3.44 15.11 -5.35
C PHE A 85 4.20 13.77 -5.39
N GLY A 86 5.50 13.76 -5.09
CA GLY A 86 6.29 12.54 -5.01
C GLY A 86 5.79 11.56 -3.95
N VAL A 87 5.38 12.04 -2.77
CA VAL A 87 4.75 11.23 -1.72
C VAL A 87 3.43 10.63 -2.18
N ALA A 88 2.61 11.41 -2.91
CA ALA A 88 1.36 10.93 -3.48
C ALA A 88 1.56 9.94 -4.64
N LEU A 89 2.70 9.94 -5.32
CA LEU A 89 3.04 8.91 -6.31
C LEU A 89 3.66 7.67 -5.66
N ALA A 90 4.43 7.84 -4.58
CA ALA A 90 5.09 6.75 -3.87
C ALA A 90 4.12 5.70 -3.31
N GLN A 91 2.88 6.09 -2.98
CA GLN A 91 1.84 5.16 -2.54
C GLN A 91 1.47 4.09 -3.56
N TYR A 92 1.69 4.33 -4.86
CA TYR A 92 1.41 3.35 -5.93
C TYR A 92 2.52 2.31 -6.08
N LEU A 93 3.76 2.68 -5.74
CA LEU A 93 4.92 1.78 -5.84
C LEU A 93 5.02 0.87 -4.61
N GLY A 94 4.85 1.45 -3.41
CA GLY A 94 5.07 0.74 -2.16
C GLY A 94 6.53 0.37 -1.91
N PHE A 95 6.84 -0.05 -0.69
CA PHE A 95 8.18 -0.51 -0.32
C PHE A 95 8.35 -2.01 -0.68
N PRO A 96 9.50 -2.48 -1.21
CA PRO A 96 10.80 -1.79 -1.35
C PRO A 96 11.00 -1.02 -2.67
N ALA A 97 10.05 -1.03 -3.59
CA ALA A 97 10.20 -0.39 -4.91
C ALA A 97 10.44 1.12 -4.83
N THR A 98 9.99 1.79 -3.77
CA THR A 98 10.27 3.21 -3.50
C THR A 98 11.72 3.52 -3.13
N TYR A 99 12.53 2.53 -2.72
CA TYR A 99 13.94 2.71 -2.35
C TYR A 99 14.82 3.16 -3.52
N PRO A 100 14.93 2.40 -4.64
CA PRO A 100 15.75 2.82 -5.79
C PRO A 100 15.25 4.12 -6.41
N VAL A 101 13.94 4.34 -6.46
CA VAL A 101 13.35 5.59 -6.96
C VAL A 101 13.77 6.78 -6.11
N SER A 102 13.82 6.62 -4.78
CA SER A 102 14.32 7.67 -3.88
C SER A 102 15.81 7.96 -4.12
N GLN A 103 16.62 6.92 -4.36
CA GLN A 103 18.04 7.11 -4.69
C GLN A 103 18.25 7.89 -6.00
N GLU A 104 17.46 7.57 -7.03
CA GLU A 104 17.48 8.28 -8.32
C GLU A 104 17.05 9.74 -8.18
N ILE A 105 15.99 10.00 -7.41
CA ILE A 105 15.52 11.37 -7.13
C ILE A 105 16.60 12.16 -6.38
N SER A 106 17.25 11.59 -5.36
CA SER A 106 18.33 12.27 -4.65
C SER A 106 19.51 12.57 -5.58
N LYS A 107 19.86 11.64 -6.49
CA LYS A 107 20.93 11.84 -7.49
C LYS A 107 20.58 12.93 -8.50
N ALA A 108 19.31 13.08 -8.83
CA ALA A 108 18.85 14.11 -9.76
C ALA A 108 18.84 15.53 -9.15
N ILE A 109 18.88 15.64 -7.81
CA ILE A 109 18.85 16.92 -7.10
C ILE A 109 20.26 17.49 -6.92
N THR A 110 21.25 16.65 -6.64
CA THR A 110 22.64 17.09 -6.44
C THR A 110 23.64 16.00 -6.82
N ASP A 111 24.84 16.39 -7.25
CA ASP A 111 25.93 15.49 -7.62
C ASP A 111 26.87 15.17 -6.43
N ASP A 112 26.76 15.90 -5.33
CA ASP A 112 27.55 15.67 -4.11
C ASP A 112 26.99 14.51 -3.27
N GLU A 113 27.83 13.52 -2.97
CA GLU A 113 27.42 12.31 -2.24
C GLU A 113 26.90 12.59 -0.83
N THR A 114 27.42 13.62 -0.15
CA THR A 114 27.00 13.97 1.21
C THR A 114 25.63 14.63 1.21
N GLU A 115 25.39 15.54 0.27
CA GLU A 115 24.10 16.20 0.11
C GLU A 115 23.05 15.22 -0.44
N GLN A 116 23.43 14.28 -1.32
CA GLN A 116 22.57 13.21 -1.80
C GLN A 116 22.03 12.34 -0.67
N GLN A 117 22.88 11.94 0.28
CA GLN A 117 22.46 11.16 1.46
C GLN A 117 21.49 11.95 2.34
N ILE A 118 21.75 13.23 2.57
CA ILE A 118 20.84 14.09 3.35
C ILE A 118 19.45 14.17 2.69
N VAL A 119 19.40 14.33 1.37
CA VAL A 119 18.14 14.35 0.63
C VAL A 119 17.46 12.98 0.70
N PHE A 120 18.22 11.90 0.53
CA PHE A 120 17.70 10.53 0.60
C PHE A 120 17.06 10.22 1.95
N ASP A 121 17.76 10.52 3.05
CA ASP A 121 17.28 10.32 4.41
C ASP A 121 16.05 11.19 4.72
N HIS A 122 15.86 12.28 3.98
CA HIS A 122 14.69 13.15 4.11
C HIS A 122 13.46 12.65 3.34
N ILE A 123 13.64 12.08 2.15
CA ILE A 123 12.54 11.62 1.29
C ILE A 123 12.10 10.19 1.60
N MET A 124 13.06 9.31 1.92
CA MET A 124 12.83 7.87 2.05
C MET A 124 11.81 7.55 3.15
N PRO A 125 11.91 8.10 4.39
CA PRO A 125 10.92 7.82 5.43
C PRO A 125 9.51 8.30 5.05
N ARG A 126 9.41 9.41 4.31
CA ARG A 126 8.12 9.98 3.90
C ARG A 126 7.40 9.12 2.86
N TYR A 127 8.16 8.53 1.94
CA TYR A 127 7.60 7.63 0.92
C TYR A 127 7.11 6.32 1.55
N VAL A 128 7.85 5.78 2.52
CA VAL A 128 7.45 4.57 3.25
C VAL A 128 6.19 4.82 4.09
N VAL A 129 6.14 5.91 4.85
CA VAL A 129 4.97 6.25 5.68
C VAL A 129 3.72 6.45 4.82
N ALA A 130 3.83 7.05 3.64
CA ALA A 130 2.70 7.19 2.73
C ALA A 130 2.14 5.84 2.28
N GLY A 131 3.01 4.91 1.87
CA GLY A 131 2.57 3.55 1.53
C GLY A 131 1.96 2.78 2.71
N MET A 132 2.51 2.93 3.91
CA MET A 132 1.92 2.29 5.10
C MET A 132 0.54 2.89 5.47
N THR A 133 0.37 4.19 5.27
CA THR A 133 -0.88 4.88 5.60
C THR A 133 -2.02 4.41 4.71
N THR A 134 -1.80 4.21 3.41
CA THR A 134 -2.85 3.72 2.50
C THR A 134 -3.35 2.33 2.87
N VAL A 135 -2.43 1.40 3.16
CA VAL A 135 -2.77 0.03 3.59
C VAL A 135 -3.53 0.07 4.93
N THR A 136 -3.14 0.96 5.83
CA THR A 136 -3.84 1.15 7.12
C THR A 136 -5.26 1.68 6.92
N THR A 137 -5.44 2.71 6.11
CA THR A 137 -6.76 3.26 5.79
C THR A 137 -7.65 2.22 5.14
N LEU A 138 -7.13 1.44 4.18
CA LEU A 138 -7.87 0.36 3.54
C LEU A 138 -8.31 -0.69 4.56
N SER A 139 -7.41 -1.07 5.48
CA SER A 139 -7.71 -2.03 6.54
C SER A 139 -8.84 -1.52 7.46
N ILE A 140 -8.84 -0.23 7.80
CA ILE A 140 -9.90 0.41 8.60
C ILE A 140 -11.23 0.40 7.85
N VAL A 141 -11.23 0.75 6.56
CA VAL A 141 -12.46 0.76 5.73
C VAL A 141 -13.06 -0.64 5.63
N VAL A 142 -12.23 -1.64 5.35
CA VAL A 142 -12.67 -3.04 5.26
C VAL A 142 -13.22 -3.50 6.61
N ALA A 143 -12.51 -3.24 7.71
CA ALA A 143 -13.00 -3.55 9.06
C ALA A 143 -14.33 -2.86 9.36
N GLY A 144 -14.50 -1.58 8.96
CA GLY A 144 -15.76 -0.84 9.12
C GLY A 144 -16.92 -1.48 8.36
N ILE A 145 -16.70 -1.95 7.14
CA ILE A 145 -17.72 -2.69 6.37
C ILE A 145 -18.10 -3.99 7.09
N PHE A 146 -17.12 -4.75 7.58
CA PHE A 146 -17.38 -6.00 8.32
C PHE A 146 -18.13 -5.78 9.64
N VAL A 147 -17.91 -4.66 10.32
CA VAL A 147 -18.69 -4.29 11.51
C VAL A 147 -20.16 -4.06 11.18
N ALA A 148 -20.48 -3.51 10.00
CA ALA A 148 -21.87 -3.30 9.59
C ALA A 148 -22.62 -4.61 9.23
N PHE A 149 -21.88 -5.71 8.99
CA PHE A 149 -22.45 -7.03 8.75
C PHE A 149 -22.59 -7.89 10.03
N LEU A 150 -22.13 -7.39 11.18
CA LEU A 150 -22.26 -8.02 12.49
C LEU A 150 -23.52 -7.50 13.21
#